data_AF-A0A1Q6EM19-F1
#
_entry.id   AF-A0A1Q6EM19-F1
#
_cell.length_a   1.000
_cell.length_b   1.000
_cell.length_c   1.000
_cell.angle_alpha   90.00
_cell.angle_beta   90.00
_cell.angle_gamma   90.00
#
_symmetry.space_group_name_H-M   'P 1'
#
loop_
_entity.id
_entity.type
_entity.pdbx_description
1 polymer ?
#
loop_
_entity_poly.entity_id
_entity_poly.type
_entity_poly.pdbx_seq_one_letter_code
_entity_poly.pdbx_strand_id
1 'polypeptide(L)'
;MKIGLSLFAVAAAALLAVGCGGDKGGGEDEANYDGWMLTRWKDGTALTGTVYLQLGEDGTFTLYQSIGTFGYARFTGTYALVGDPATGQVLSGTYADGTPWDSSYAVEKMTKRELRLRALKDGVVSVYSGVAIPAAVKDGVTAGRLRSAAQGESFL
;
A
#
# COMPACT_ATOMS: atom_id res chain seq x y z
N MET A 1 37.60 -58.57 19.41
CA MET A 1 36.73 -59.45 18.60
C MET A 1 35.27 -59.21 18.99
N LYS A 2 34.37 -59.41 18.04
CA LYS A 2 33.05 -58.80 17.85
C LYS A 2 31.93 -59.78 18.17
N ILE A 3 30.92 -59.41 18.98
CA ILE A 3 29.51 -59.88 18.90
C ILE A 3 28.68 -59.12 19.97
N GLY A 4 27.46 -58.62 19.75
CA GLY A 4 26.52 -58.77 18.65
C GLY A 4 25.32 -57.82 18.85
N LEU A 5 24.66 -57.54 17.72
CA LEU A 5 23.47 -56.70 17.54
C LEU A 5 22.22 -57.34 18.17
N SER A 6 21.35 -56.55 18.81
CA SER A 6 19.93 -56.91 18.97
C SER A 6 19.05 -55.67 18.91
N LEU A 7 18.17 -55.66 17.91
CA LEU A 7 17.11 -54.70 17.68
C LEU A 7 15.88 -55.15 18.49
N PHE A 8 15.41 -54.30 19.41
CA PHE A 8 14.04 -54.36 19.91
C PHE A 8 13.36 -53.04 19.65
N ALA A 9 12.47 -53.05 18.66
CA ALA A 9 11.49 -52.01 18.43
C ALA A 9 10.41 -52.07 19.52
N VAL A 10 10.13 -50.93 20.16
CA VAL A 10 8.86 -50.70 20.86
C VAL A 10 8.34 -49.35 20.40
N ALA A 11 7.31 -49.42 19.56
CA ALA A 11 6.42 -48.31 19.26
C ALA A 11 5.44 -48.13 20.42
N ALA A 12 5.22 -46.89 20.85
CA ALA A 12 3.92 -46.29 21.19
C ALA A 12 4.10 -45.08 22.10
N ALA A 13 3.65 -43.91 21.64
CA ALA A 13 2.60 -43.15 22.31
C ALA A 13 2.34 -41.86 21.53
N ALA A 14 1.13 -41.79 20.97
CA ALA A 14 0.58 -40.61 20.34
C ALA A 14 0.48 -39.45 21.37
N LEU A 15 1.17 -38.35 21.08
CA LEU A 15 0.78 -37.05 21.62
C LEU A 15 -0.13 -36.41 20.59
N LEU A 16 -1.44 -36.45 20.88
CA LEU A 16 -2.45 -35.64 20.22
C LEU A 16 -2.10 -34.17 20.49
N ALA A 17 -1.30 -33.58 19.60
CA ALA A 17 -1.26 -32.14 19.50
C ALA A 17 -2.65 -31.73 18.99
N VAL A 18 -3.51 -31.32 19.94
CA VAL A 18 -4.60 -30.39 19.69
C VAL A 18 -3.94 -29.14 19.12
N GLY A 19 -3.80 -29.11 17.81
CA GLY A 19 -3.46 -27.92 17.07
C GLY A 19 -4.64 -26.97 17.24
N CYS A 20 -4.49 -26.05 18.19
CA CYS A 20 -5.41 -24.96 18.42
C CYS A 20 -5.82 -24.34 17.08
N GLY A 21 -7.11 -24.41 16.79
CA GLY A 21 -7.73 -23.49 15.86
C GLY A 21 -7.54 -22.06 16.37
N GLY A 22 -6.97 -21.23 15.51
CA GLY A 22 -6.71 -19.81 15.70
C GLY A 22 -5.69 -19.47 14.63
N ASP A 23 -6.00 -18.79 13.53
CA ASP A 23 -6.79 -17.58 13.43
C ASP A 23 -7.38 -17.55 12.01
N LYS A 24 -8.69 -17.34 11.85
CA LYS A 24 -9.26 -16.94 10.55
C LYS A 24 -8.99 -15.45 10.36
N GLY A 25 -7.71 -15.09 10.24
CA GLY A 25 -7.31 -13.77 9.78
C GLY A 25 -7.42 -13.74 8.27
N GLY A 26 -8.51 -13.19 7.75
CA GLY A 26 -8.69 -12.90 6.33
C GLY A 26 -7.75 -11.79 5.86
N GLY A 27 -6.45 -12.02 5.96
CA GLY A 27 -5.44 -11.21 5.32
C GLY A 27 -5.36 -11.61 3.86
N GLU A 28 -5.58 -10.67 2.96
CA GLU A 28 -5.28 -10.82 1.54
C GLU A 28 -3.82 -11.31 1.38
N ASP A 29 -3.59 -12.30 0.49
CA ASP A 29 -2.25 -12.82 0.22
C ASP A 29 -1.34 -11.68 -0.27
N GLU A 30 -0.19 -11.47 0.37
CA GLU A 30 0.79 -10.43 -0.01
C GLU A 30 1.28 -10.58 -1.46
N ALA A 31 1.20 -11.80 -2.00
CA ALA A 31 1.46 -12.05 -3.41
C ALA A 31 0.55 -11.20 -4.34
N ASN A 32 -0.68 -10.94 -3.92
CA ASN A 32 -1.69 -10.19 -4.66
C ASN A 32 -1.60 -8.68 -4.44
N TYR A 33 -0.74 -8.20 -3.53
CA TYR A 33 -0.59 -6.76 -3.30
C TYR A 33 0.02 -6.11 -4.53
N ASP A 34 -0.67 -5.07 -5.00
CA ASP A 34 -0.33 -4.28 -6.16
C ASP A 34 -0.35 -2.77 -5.87
N GLY A 35 -0.48 -2.39 -4.61
CA GLY A 35 -0.27 -1.03 -4.14
C GLY A 35 -0.41 -0.90 -2.63
N TRP A 36 -0.54 0.34 -2.17
CA TRP A 36 -0.68 0.67 -0.76
C TRP A 36 -1.87 1.59 -0.50
N MET A 37 -2.59 1.37 0.59
CA MET A 37 -3.68 2.22 1.08
C MET A 37 -3.19 3.07 2.26
N LEU A 38 -3.48 4.38 2.24
CA LEU A 38 -3.13 5.29 3.34
C LEU A 38 -3.93 4.91 4.60
N THR A 39 -3.23 4.57 5.69
CA THR A 39 -3.84 4.17 6.96
C THR A 39 -3.57 5.15 8.09
N ARG A 40 -2.55 6.00 7.96
CA ARG A 40 -2.24 7.07 8.92
C ARG A 40 -1.67 8.28 8.22
N TRP A 41 -2.19 9.45 8.59
CA TRP A 41 -1.68 10.76 8.16
C TRP A 41 -1.66 11.71 9.34
N LYS A 42 -0.67 12.62 9.39
CA LYS A 42 -0.55 13.71 10.39
C LYS A 42 -0.90 13.25 11.82
N ASP A 43 -0.05 12.40 12.38
CA ASP A 43 -0.19 11.85 13.75
C ASP A 43 -1.49 11.10 14.04
N GLY A 44 -2.14 10.56 13.00
CA GLY A 44 -3.40 9.82 13.14
C GLY A 44 -4.65 10.67 12.99
N THR A 45 -4.52 11.88 12.44
CA THR A 45 -5.66 12.66 11.97
C THR A 45 -6.50 11.80 11.01
N ALA A 46 -7.78 11.64 11.31
CA ALA A 46 -8.68 10.88 10.48
C ALA A 46 -8.81 11.53 9.09
N LEU A 47 -8.60 10.74 8.05
CA LEU A 47 -8.84 11.16 6.67
C LEU A 47 -10.34 11.04 6.38
N THR A 48 -10.91 12.10 5.81
CA THR A 48 -12.26 12.03 5.23
C THR A 48 -12.13 11.49 3.81
N GLY A 49 -12.02 10.16 3.69
CA GLY A 49 -11.87 9.44 2.43
C GLY A 49 -10.73 8.42 2.48
N THR A 50 -10.50 7.78 1.33
CA THR A 50 -9.50 6.73 1.15
C THR A 50 -8.52 7.15 0.06
N VAL A 51 -7.24 6.82 0.24
CA VAL A 51 -6.19 7.06 -0.74
C VAL A 51 -5.45 5.75 -0.99
N TYR A 52 -5.31 5.39 -2.26
CA TYR A 52 -4.46 4.29 -2.72
C TYR A 52 -3.35 4.82 -3.62
N LEU A 53 -2.14 4.29 -3.48
CA LEU A 53 -1.00 4.57 -4.33
C LEU A 53 -0.49 3.26 -4.94
N GLN A 54 -0.33 3.26 -6.25
CA GLN A 54 0.34 2.22 -7.00
C GLN A 54 1.57 2.82 -7.68
N LEU A 55 2.72 2.16 -7.54
CA LEU A 55 3.97 2.50 -8.24
C LEU A 55 4.27 1.37 -9.21
N GLY A 56 4.27 1.68 -10.51
CA GLY A 56 4.59 0.75 -11.59
C GLY A 56 6.10 0.61 -11.79
N GLU A 57 6.55 -0.58 -12.16
CA GLU A 57 7.98 -0.85 -12.42
C GLU A 57 8.53 -0.03 -13.61
N ASP A 58 7.65 0.52 -14.43
CA ASP A 58 7.96 1.42 -15.55
C ASP A 58 8.18 2.88 -15.12
N GLY A 59 8.17 3.18 -13.81
CA GLY A 59 8.34 4.53 -13.29
C GLY A 59 7.07 5.37 -13.35
N THR A 60 5.90 4.76 -13.57
CA THR A 60 4.60 5.45 -13.49
C THR A 60 3.96 5.28 -12.13
N PHE A 61 3.12 6.22 -11.72
CA PHE A 61 2.25 6.03 -10.55
C PHE A 61 0.79 6.16 -10.93
N THR A 62 -0.07 5.52 -10.15
CA THR A 62 -1.50 5.80 -10.10
C THR A 62 -1.94 6.07 -8.67
N LEU A 63 -2.60 7.20 -8.45
CA LEU A 63 -3.22 7.59 -7.19
C LEU A 63 -4.74 7.53 -7.34
N TYR A 64 -5.40 6.81 -6.44
CA TYR A 64 -6.86 6.79 -6.34
C TYR A 64 -7.26 7.48 -5.04
N GLN A 65 -8.08 8.52 -5.10
CA GLN A 65 -8.53 9.24 -3.91
C GLN A 65 -10.04 9.47 -3.90
N SER A 66 -10.65 9.29 -2.73
CA SER A 66 -12.07 9.60 -2.46
C SER A 66 -12.24 10.75 -1.47
N ILE A 67 -11.24 11.63 -1.36
CA ILE A 67 -11.28 12.81 -0.48
C ILE A 67 -12.19 13.86 -1.11
N GLY A 68 -13.26 14.25 -0.41
CA GLY A 68 -14.16 15.33 -0.82
C GLY A 68 -14.96 15.08 -2.11
N THR A 69 -15.00 13.84 -2.62
CA THR A 69 -15.71 13.47 -3.84
C THR A 69 -16.52 12.19 -3.65
N PHE A 70 -17.61 12.05 -4.43
CA PHE A 70 -18.24 10.75 -4.62
C PHE A 70 -17.40 9.90 -5.58
N GLY A 71 -17.10 8.66 -5.19
CA GLY A 71 -16.26 7.76 -5.97
C GLY A 71 -14.76 8.00 -5.79
N TYR A 72 -13.97 7.49 -6.74
CA TYR A 72 -12.51 7.62 -6.73
C TYR A 72 -12.06 8.45 -7.93
N ALA A 73 -11.39 9.56 -7.65
CA ALA A 73 -10.62 10.28 -8.65
C ALA A 73 -9.31 9.53 -8.90
N ARG A 74 -8.93 9.39 -10.17
CA ARG A 74 -7.70 8.72 -10.60
C ARG A 74 -6.72 9.76 -11.14
N PHE A 75 -5.55 9.84 -10.53
CA PHE A 75 -4.44 10.68 -10.98
C PHE A 75 -3.27 9.79 -11.39
N THR A 76 -2.63 10.10 -12.49
CA THR A 76 -1.49 9.35 -13.01
C THR A 76 -0.33 10.28 -13.27
N GLY A 77 0.88 9.72 -13.38
CA GLY A 77 2.08 10.47 -13.70
C GLY A 77 3.32 9.61 -13.62
N THR A 78 4.48 10.25 -13.53
CA THR A 78 5.77 9.59 -13.35
C THR A 78 6.29 9.80 -11.95
N TYR A 79 7.11 8.86 -11.47
CA TYR A 79 7.82 8.99 -10.21
C TYR A 79 9.31 8.71 -10.40
N ALA A 80 10.12 9.23 -9.48
CA ALA A 80 11.53 8.92 -9.39
C ALA A 80 11.86 8.48 -7.96
N LEU A 81 12.70 7.45 -7.85
CA LEU A 81 13.34 7.02 -6.61
C LEU A 81 14.83 7.30 -6.74
N VAL A 82 15.31 8.29 -6.00
CA VAL A 82 16.70 8.75 -6.07
C VAL A 82 17.37 8.55 -4.71
N GLY A 83 18.59 8.00 -4.71
CA GLY A 83 19.38 7.88 -3.49
C GLY A 83 19.76 9.25 -2.95
N ASP A 84 19.64 9.44 -1.65
CA ASP A 84 19.96 10.70 -0.96
C ASP A 84 20.88 10.42 0.25
N PRO A 85 22.01 11.12 0.40
CA PRO A 85 22.94 10.86 1.50
C PRO A 85 22.38 11.15 2.90
N ALA A 86 21.41 12.05 3.03
CA ALA A 86 20.83 12.45 4.31
C ALA A 86 19.62 11.59 4.69
N THR A 87 18.79 11.21 3.71
CA THR A 87 17.53 10.49 3.95
C THR A 87 17.52 9.06 3.40
N GLY A 88 18.61 8.60 2.78
CA GLY A 88 18.73 7.29 2.14
C GLY A 88 18.13 7.26 0.74
N GLN A 89 16.82 7.48 0.63
CA GLN A 89 16.10 7.47 -0.63
C GLN A 89 14.97 8.51 -0.62
N VAL A 90 14.79 9.20 -1.74
CA VAL A 90 13.74 10.19 -1.94
C VAL A 90 12.82 9.75 -3.08
N LEU A 91 11.53 9.74 -2.79
CA LEU A 91 10.45 9.57 -3.76
C LEU A 91 9.92 10.95 -4.16
N SER A 92 9.93 11.23 -5.46
CA SER A 92 9.27 12.38 -6.06
C SER A 92 8.33 11.93 -7.17
N GLY A 93 7.34 12.77 -7.49
CA GLY A 93 6.42 12.49 -8.57
C GLY A 93 5.93 13.75 -9.27
N THR A 94 5.54 13.56 -10.52
CA THR A 94 4.98 14.60 -11.40
C THR A 94 3.74 14.03 -12.05
N TYR A 95 2.60 14.72 -11.88
CA TYR A 95 1.33 14.36 -12.51
C TYR A 95 1.44 14.44 -14.04
N ALA A 96 0.54 13.77 -14.74
CA ALA A 96 0.51 13.73 -16.20
C ALA A 96 0.34 15.12 -16.86
N ASP A 97 -0.20 16.10 -16.13
CA ASP A 97 -0.31 17.50 -16.57
C ASP A 97 0.98 18.32 -16.36
N GLY A 98 2.04 17.69 -15.82
CA GLY A 98 3.33 18.33 -15.55
C GLY A 98 3.42 18.96 -14.15
N THR A 99 2.35 18.97 -13.36
CA THR A 99 2.37 19.51 -11.99
C THR A 99 3.19 18.57 -11.09
N PRO A 100 4.21 19.05 -10.36
CA PRO A 100 4.89 18.23 -9.38
C PRO A 100 3.97 17.93 -8.19
N TRP A 101 4.23 16.83 -7.48
CA TRP A 101 3.63 16.63 -6.17
C TRP A 101 3.98 17.79 -5.22
N ASP A 102 3.09 18.08 -4.26
CA ASP A 102 3.28 19.19 -3.31
C ASP A 102 4.55 19.06 -2.45
N SER A 103 5.04 17.84 -2.29
CA SER A 103 6.31 17.53 -1.65
C SER A 103 6.97 16.32 -2.32
N SER A 104 8.29 16.28 -2.28
CA SER A 104 9.05 15.03 -2.34
C SER A 104 9.06 14.38 -0.95
N TYR A 105 9.33 13.08 -0.88
CA TYR A 105 9.23 12.30 0.35
C TYR A 105 10.51 11.50 0.61
N ALA A 106 11.05 11.60 1.82
CA ALA A 106 12.00 10.62 2.30
C ALA A 106 11.28 9.27 2.48
N VAL A 107 11.86 8.21 1.93
CA VAL A 107 11.34 6.85 2.04
C VAL A 107 11.89 6.23 3.32
N GLU A 108 11.10 6.25 4.40
CA GLU A 108 11.51 5.66 5.69
C GLU A 108 11.36 4.13 5.69
N LYS A 109 10.40 3.61 4.92
CA LYS A 109 10.19 2.18 4.70
C LYS A 109 9.45 1.95 3.40
N MET A 110 9.87 0.96 2.63
CA MET A 110 9.17 0.54 1.41
C MET A 110 9.28 -0.98 1.28
N THR A 111 8.20 -1.67 1.63
CA THR A 111 8.01 -3.11 1.42
C THR A 111 6.63 -3.33 0.82
N LYS A 112 6.34 -4.54 0.32
CA LYS A 112 4.99 -4.86 -0.14
C LYS A 112 3.92 -4.60 0.92
N ARG A 113 4.22 -4.78 2.22
CA ARG A 113 3.26 -4.61 3.33
C ARG A 113 3.15 -3.20 3.86
N GLU A 114 4.19 -2.38 3.74
CA GLU A 114 4.21 -1.07 4.35
C GLU A 114 5.03 -0.09 3.52
N LEU A 115 4.41 1.06 3.26
CA LEU A 115 5.09 2.22 2.71
C LEU A 115 4.98 3.34 3.75
N ARG A 116 6.12 3.86 4.17
CA ARG A 116 6.21 4.95 5.14
C ARG A 116 7.00 6.09 4.52
N LEU A 117 6.33 7.21 4.35
CA LEU A 117 6.83 8.39 3.66
C LEU A 117 6.84 9.57 4.61
N ARG A 118 7.96 10.30 4.67
CA ARG A 118 8.06 11.58 5.37
C ARG A 118 8.16 12.69 4.34
N ALA A 119 7.22 13.63 4.36
CA ALA A 119 7.25 14.81 3.49
C ALA A 119 8.49 15.66 3.82
N LEU A 120 9.28 16.03 2.81
CA LEU A 120 10.43 16.90 2.98
C LEU A 120 10.02 18.36 3.24
N LYS A 121 8.83 18.77 2.80
CA LYS A 121 8.32 20.15 2.93
C LYS A 121 8.01 20.53 4.39
N ASP A 122 7.34 19.66 5.14
CA ASP A 122 6.82 19.97 6.47
C ASP A 122 7.05 18.84 7.51
N GLY A 123 7.70 17.75 7.12
CA GLY A 123 8.05 16.63 8.01
C GLY A 123 6.89 15.69 8.35
N VAL A 124 5.68 15.92 7.80
CA VAL A 124 4.51 15.07 8.05
C VAL A 124 4.79 13.63 7.56
N VAL A 125 4.43 12.66 8.40
CA VAL A 125 4.56 11.24 8.07
C VAL A 125 3.24 10.65 7.63
N SER A 126 3.27 9.99 6.49
CA SER A 126 2.20 9.15 5.94
C SER A 126 2.59 7.68 6.05
N VAL A 127 1.70 6.85 6.59
CA VAL A 127 1.87 5.40 6.65
C VAL A 127 0.78 4.74 5.82
N TYR A 128 1.21 3.87 4.92
CA TYR A 128 0.34 3.10 4.06
C TYR A 128 0.54 1.60 4.30
N SER A 129 -0.54 0.84 4.18
CA SER A 129 -0.53 -0.62 4.25
C SER A 129 -0.67 -1.22 2.86
N GLY A 130 0.10 -2.26 2.58
CA GLY A 130 0.02 -3.03 1.34
C GLY A 130 -1.34 -3.70 1.21
N VAL A 131 -1.93 -3.62 0.02
CA VAL A 131 -3.26 -4.16 -0.29
C VAL A 131 -3.33 -4.64 -1.74
N ALA A 132 -4.26 -5.55 -2.03
CA ALA A 132 -4.78 -5.69 -3.37
C ALA A 132 -5.81 -4.57 -3.62
N ILE A 133 -5.48 -3.59 -4.47
CA ILE A 133 -6.38 -2.46 -4.72
C ILE A 133 -7.68 -2.99 -5.36
N PRO A 134 -8.86 -2.76 -4.75
CA PRO A 134 -10.12 -3.31 -5.25
C PRO A 134 -10.41 -2.88 -6.69
N ALA A 135 -10.97 -3.79 -7.50
CA ALA A 135 -11.32 -3.48 -8.90
C ALA A 135 -12.22 -2.24 -9.02
N ALA A 136 -13.21 -2.08 -8.13
CA ALA A 136 -14.10 -0.92 -8.10
C ALA A 136 -13.38 0.43 -7.87
N VAL A 137 -12.20 0.41 -7.24
CA VAL A 137 -11.34 1.60 -7.10
C VAL A 137 -10.65 1.91 -8.44
N LYS A 138 -10.12 0.88 -9.10
CA LYS A 138 -9.39 0.97 -10.38
C LYS A 138 -10.28 1.36 -11.55
N ASP A 139 -11.46 0.77 -11.61
CA ASP A 139 -12.47 1.02 -12.64
C ASP A 139 -12.99 2.46 -12.54
N GLY A 140 -12.91 3.04 -11.34
CA GLY A 140 -13.31 4.39 -11.03
C GLY A 140 -14.82 4.54 -11.20
N VAL A 141 -15.53 4.87 -10.13
CA VAL A 141 -16.71 5.72 -10.35
C VAL A 141 -16.14 7.02 -10.91
N THR A 142 -16.12 7.11 -12.24
CA THR A 142 -15.72 8.32 -12.95
C THR A 142 -16.69 9.39 -12.44
N ALA A 143 -16.21 10.33 -11.64
CA ALA A 143 -16.96 11.55 -11.35
C ALA A 143 -17.43 12.22 -12.67
N GLY A 144 -16.77 11.90 -13.79
CA GLY A 144 -17.17 12.25 -15.15
C GLY A 144 -18.44 11.59 -15.72
N ARG A 145 -19.01 10.52 -15.13
CA ARG A 145 -20.27 9.94 -15.63
C ARG A 145 -21.53 10.55 -14.99
N LEU A 146 -21.39 11.27 -13.87
CA LEU A 146 -22.48 12.02 -13.24
C LEU A 146 -22.44 13.53 -13.53
N ARG A 147 -21.35 14.03 -14.13
CA ARG A 147 -21.16 15.47 -14.44
C ARG A 147 -21.64 15.92 -15.83
N SER A 148 -22.32 15.07 -16.61
CA SER A 148 -23.06 15.53 -17.81
C SER A 148 -24.44 16.11 -17.48
N ALA A 149 -24.68 16.53 -16.22
CA ALA A 149 -25.94 17.13 -15.78
C ALA A 149 -25.81 18.22 -14.70
N ALA A 150 -24.62 18.76 -14.42
CA ALA A 150 -24.49 19.89 -13.49
C ALA A 150 -23.35 20.82 -13.90
N GLN A 151 -23.73 21.74 -14.77
CA GLN A 151 -23.04 22.93 -15.19
C GLN A 151 -22.70 23.84 -13.99
N GLY A 152 -21.50 24.42 -14.01
CA GLY A 152 -21.14 25.60 -13.22
C GLY A 152 -20.80 25.32 -11.75
N GLU A 153 -19.51 25.28 -11.42
CA GLU A 153 -18.80 26.41 -10.79
C GLU A 153 -17.41 25.92 -10.34
N SER A 154 -16.40 26.72 -10.70
CA SER A 154 -15.00 26.49 -10.39
C SER A 154 -14.71 27.02 -8.99
N PHE A 155 -14.07 26.18 -8.17
CA PHE A 155 -13.25 26.64 -7.05
C PHE A 155 -12.02 25.74 -7.04
N LEU A 156 -11.00 26.14 -7.79
CA LEU A 156 -9.60 26.21 -7.42
C LEU A 156 -8.82 26.72 -8.64
#